data_AF-A0A523R2H8-F1
#
_entry.id   AF-A0A523R2H8-F1
#
_cell.length_a   1.000
_cell.length_b   1.000
_cell.length_c   1.000
_cell.angle_alpha   90.00
_cell.angle_beta   90.00
_cell.angle_gamma   90.00
#
_symmetry.space_group_name_H-M   'P 1'
#
loop_
_entity.id
_entity.type
_entity.pdbx_description
1 polymer ?
#
loop_
_entity_poly.entity_id
_entity_poly.type
_entity_poly.pdbx_seq_one_letter_code
_entity_poly.pdbx_strand_id
1 'polypeptide(L)'
;MAEKLKRAQILLEPEQYKQLAELAEKEGKSISGLVREAVGEYLTTQRAETRKQQRMAALARLDELRERIREEHGVYKGDVIREVREARTKQLDEINELWDQWS
;
A
#
# COMPACT_ATOMS: atom_id res chain seq x y z
N MET A 1 11.93 3.59 -25.01
CA MET A 1 13.31 3.12 -25.26
C MET A 1 13.30 1.61 -25.12
N ALA A 2 13.81 0.84 -26.08
CA ALA A 2 13.87 -0.62 -25.96
C ALA A 2 14.76 -0.99 -24.78
N GLU A 3 14.18 -1.60 -23.75
CA GLU A 3 14.88 -1.99 -22.53
C GLU A 3 15.94 -3.05 -22.86
N LYS A 4 17.19 -2.83 -22.41
CA LYS A 4 18.31 -3.71 -22.75
C LYS A 4 18.17 -5.06 -22.05
N LEU A 5 17.81 -6.09 -22.80
CA LEU A 5 17.73 -7.46 -22.27
C LEU A 5 19.10 -7.94 -21.79
N LYS A 6 19.13 -8.53 -20.59
CA LYS A 6 20.32 -9.19 -20.04
C LYS A 6 20.25 -10.69 -20.34
N ARG A 7 21.35 -11.27 -20.83
CA ARG A 7 21.47 -12.71 -21.05
C ARG A 7 21.69 -13.40 -19.70
N ALA A 8 20.84 -14.37 -19.39
CA ALA A 8 21.02 -15.30 -18.29
C ALA A 8 21.02 -16.72 -18.86
N GLN A 9 21.93 -17.58 -18.39
CA GLN A 9 21.88 -19.01 -18.67
C GLN A 9 21.15 -19.70 -17.52
N ILE A 10 20.09 -20.43 -17.85
CA ILE A 10 19.29 -21.19 -16.91
C ILE A 10 19.33 -22.66 -17.33
N LEU A 11 19.44 -23.53 -16.34
CA LEU A 11 19.30 -24.97 -16.54
C LEU A 11 17.85 -25.33 -16.25
N LEU A 12 17.20 -25.93 -17.23
CA LEU A 12 15.85 -26.45 -17.11
C LEU A 12 15.94 -27.97 -17.02
N GLU A 13 15.04 -28.56 -16.27
CA GLU A 13 14.85 -30.00 -16.33
C GLU A 13 14.35 -30.40 -17.73
N PRO A 14 14.68 -31.62 -18.22
CA PRO A 14 14.29 -32.05 -19.57
C PRO A 14 12.78 -31.94 -19.82
N GLU A 15 11.97 -32.27 -18.82
CA GLU A 15 10.51 -32.19 -18.90
C GLU A 15 10.02 -30.74 -18.98
N GLN A 16 10.63 -29.83 -18.20
CA GLN A 16 10.30 -28.39 -18.26
C GLN A 16 10.61 -27.81 -19.63
N TYR A 17 11.75 -28.17 -20.23
CA TYR A 17 12.10 -27.72 -21.57
C TYR A 17 11.08 -28.21 -22.60
N LYS A 18 10.69 -29.48 -22.53
CA LYS A 18 9.70 -30.07 -23.44
C LYS A 18 8.35 -29.34 -23.34
N GLN A 19 7.84 -29.15 -22.13
CA GLN A 19 6.58 -28.44 -21.89
C GLN A 19 6.64 -26.98 -22.38
N LEU A 20 7.75 -26.28 -22.13
CA LEU A 20 7.95 -24.92 -22.61
C LEU A 20 8.04 -24.85 -24.14
N ALA A 21 8.66 -25.84 -24.79
CA ALA A 21 8.75 -25.91 -26.24
C ALA A 21 7.37 -26.12 -26.88
N GLU A 22 6.59 -27.08 -26.38
CA GLU A 22 5.21 -27.34 -26.83
C GLU A 22 4.31 -26.12 -26.65
N LEU A 23 4.42 -25.45 -25.50
CA LEU A 23 3.63 -24.24 -25.22
C LEU A 23 4.06 -23.05 -26.10
N ALA A 24 5.36 -22.86 -26.30
CA ALA A 24 5.90 -21.82 -27.17
C ALA A 24 5.45 -22.00 -28.62
N GLU A 25 5.45 -23.23 -29.13
CA GLU A 25 4.95 -23.57 -30.47
C GLU A 25 3.45 -23.26 -30.60
N LYS A 26 2.64 -23.71 -29.63
CA LYS A 26 1.19 -23.46 -29.60
C LYS A 26 0.84 -21.97 -29.59
N GLU A 27 1.63 -21.14 -28.89
CA GLU A 27 1.40 -19.70 -28.77
C GLU A 27 2.11 -18.85 -29.84
N GLY A 28 2.90 -19.47 -30.73
CA GLY A 28 3.71 -18.75 -31.72
C GLY A 28 4.78 -17.85 -31.08
N LYS A 29 5.25 -18.20 -29.88
CA LYS A 29 6.26 -17.45 -29.11
C LYS A 29 7.58 -18.21 -29.11
N SER A 30 8.67 -17.52 -28.76
CA SER A 30 9.93 -18.21 -28.44
C SER A 30 9.93 -18.68 -26.99
N ILE A 31 10.64 -19.77 -26.68
CA ILE A 31 10.84 -20.25 -25.30
C ILE A 31 11.38 -19.13 -24.41
N SER A 32 12.36 -18.35 -24.89
CA SER A 32 12.89 -17.20 -24.13
C SER A 32 11.86 -16.09 -23.93
N GLY A 33 10.90 -15.92 -24.84
CA GLY A 33 9.76 -15.01 -24.68
C GLY A 33 8.83 -15.48 -23.58
N LEU A 34 8.43 -16.75 -23.62
CA LEU A 34 7.55 -17.37 -22.65
C LEU A 34 8.15 -17.37 -21.23
N VAL A 35 9.42 -17.74 -21.09
CA VAL A 35 10.14 -17.68 -19.80
C VAL A 35 10.18 -16.25 -19.27
N ARG A 36 10.40 -15.26 -20.13
CA ARG A 36 10.45 -13.85 -19.72
C ARG A 36 9.10 -13.36 -19.20
N GLU A 37 8.01 -13.74 -19.88
CA GLU A 37 6.64 -13.44 -19.47
C GLU A 37 6.33 -14.06 -18.11
N ALA A 38 6.56 -15.36 -17.94
CA ALA A 38 6.35 -16.07 -16.69
C ALA A 38 7.16 -15.47 -15.52
N VAL A 39 8.44 -15.13 -15.75
CA VAL A 39 9.27 -14.46 -14.74
C VAL A 39 8.71 -13.08 -14.41
N GLY A 40 8.25 -12.31 -15.40
CA GLY A 40 7.65 -11.00 -15.19
C GLY A 40 6.38 -11.05 -14.35
N GLU A 41 5.49 -11.99 -14.62
CA GLU A 41 4.26 -12.21 -13.87
C GLU A 41 4.54 -12.65 -12.42
N TYR A 42 5.47 -13.61 -12.25
CA TYR A 42 5.88 -14.07 -10.93
C TYR A 42 6.45 -12.93 -10.08
N LEU A 43 7.37 -12.13 -10.63
CA LEU A 43 7.96 -11.01 -9.91
C LEU A 43 6.94 -9.93 -9.56
N THR A 44 5.96 -9.68 -10.42
CA THR A 44 4.89 -8.71 -10.17
C THR A 44 3.99 -9.18 -9.02
N THR A 45 3.56 -10.44 -9.08
CA THR A 45 2.75 -11.07 -8.03
C THR A 45 3.48 -11.09 -6.69
N GLN A 46 4.74 -11.51 -6.69
CA GLN A 46 5.55 -11.59 -5.47
C GLN A 46 5.75 -10.21 -4.81
N ARG A 47 5.96 -9.16 -5.61
CA ARG A 47 6.07 -7.78 -5.11
C ARG A 47 4.78 -7.29 -4.51
N ALA A 48 3.63 -7.58 -5.13
CA ALA A 48 2.32 -7.20 -4.61
C ALA A 48 2.06 -7.87 -3.26
N GLU A 49 2.33 -9.17 -3.14
CA GLU A 49 2.13 -9.91 -1.89
C GLU A 49 3.08 -9.43 -0.80
N THR A 50 4.36 -9.21 -1.12
CA THR A 50 5.34 -8.67 -0.17
C THR A 50 4.92 -7.28 0.34
N ARG A 51 4.44 -6.40 -0.54
CA ARG A 51 3.93 -5.08 -0.15
C ARG A 51 2.69 -5.18 0.74
N LYS A 52 1.79 -6.12 0.44
CA LYS A 52 0.60 -6.40 1.26
C LYS A 52 1.02 -6.85 2.66
N GLN A 53 1.94 -7.80 2.77
CA GLN A 53 2.47 -8.29 4.03
C GLN A 53 3.14 -7.17 4.85
N GLN A 54 3.96 -6.34 4.21
CA GLN A 54 4.58 -5.18 4.86
C GLN A 54 3.54 -4.18 5.41
N ARG A 55 2.48 -3.90 4.63
CA ARG A 55 1.38 -3.03 5.08
C ARG A 55 0.64 -3.63 6.27
N MET A 56 0.33 -4.92 6.25
CA MET A 56 -0.32 -5.60 7.37
C MET A 56 0.54 -5.59 8.63
N ALA A 57 1.85 -5.83 8.49
CA ALA A 57 2.78 -5.73 9.60
C ALA A 57 2.85 -4.30 10.18
N ALA A 58 2.79 -3.28 9.33
CA ALA A 58 2.74 -1.88 9.77
C ALA A 58 1.44 -1.55 10.52
N LEU A 59 0.28 -2.02 10.04
CA LEU A 59 -1.00 -1.84 10.74
C LEU A 59 -1.00 -2.54 12.11
N ALA A 60 -0.50 -3.78 12.17
CA ALA A 60 -0.40 -4.51 13.44
C ALA A 60 0.44 -3.75 14.48
N ARG A 61 1.57 -3.15 14.07
CA ARG A 61 2.38 -2.30 14.94
C ARG A 61 1.66 -1.03 15.39
N LEU A 62 0.82 -0.44 14.54
CA LEU A 62 0.01 0.72 14.91
C LEU A 62 -1.07 0.34 15.94
N ASP A 63 -1.67 -0.83 15.83
CA ASP A 63 -2.63 -1.33 16.81
C ASP A 63 -1.96 -1.57 18.17
N GLU A 64 -0.78 -2.19 18.20
CA GLU A 64 0.01 -2.35 19.43
C GLU A 64 0.34 -1.00 20.09
N LEU A 65 0.76 -0.01 19.28
CA LEU A 65 1.04 1.33 19.78
C LEU A 65 -0.22 2.02 20.32
N ARG A 66 -1.36 1.84 19.64
CA ARG A 66 -2.64 2.42 20.05
C ARG A 66 -3.12 1.87 21.38
N GLU A 67 -2.97 0.56 21.60
CA GLU A 67 -3.32 -0.05 22.89
C GLU A 67 -2.40 0.46 24.01
N ARG A 68 -1.09 0.59 23.77
CA ARG A 68 -0.18 1.18 24.76
C ARG A 68 -0.56 2.61 25.13
N ILE A 69 -0.84 3.46 24.15
CA ILE A 69 -1.28 4.84 24.38
C ILE A 69 -2.60 4.86 25.17
N ARG A 70 -3.52 3.94 24.86
CA ARG A 70 -4.79 3.80 25.59
C ARG A 70 -4.56 3.39 27.04
N GLU A 71 -3.64 2.48 27.32
CA GLU A 71 -3.29 2.06 28.69
C GLU A 71 -2.65 3.22 29.48
N GLU A 72 -1.75 3.98 28.86
CA GLU A 72 -1.02 5.07 29.51
C GLU A 72 -1.88 6.32 29.73
N HIS A 73 -2.75 6.67 28.77
CA HIS A 73 -3.45 7.96 28.74
C HIS A 73 -4.98 7.84 28.71
N GLY A 74 -5.52 6.63 28.59
CA GLY A 74 -6.95 6.41 28.41
C GLY A 74 -7.46 6.78 27.01
N VAL A 75 -8.79 6.80 26.84
CA VAL A 75 -9.44 7.28 25.62
C VAL A 75 -10.25 8.52 25.95
N TYR A 76 -9.97 9.62 25.23
CA TYR A 76 -10.82 10.79 25.29
C TYR A 76 -12.19 10.46 24.69
N LYS A 77 -13.26 10.58 25.50
CA LYS A 77 -14.63 10.21 25.10
C LYS A 77 -15.44 11.36 24.49
N GLY A 78 -14.91 12.59 24.53
CA GLY A 78 -15.55 13.76 23.94
C GLY A 78 -15.38 13.83 22.43
N ASP A 79 -16.17 14.67 21.79
CA ASP A 79 -16.03 14.97 20.37
C ASP A 79 -15.19 16.24 20.24
N VAL A 80 -13.87 16.04 20.10
CA VAL A 80 -12.89 17.13 20.01
C VAL A 80 -13.26 18.09 18.87
N ILE A 81 -13.80 17.60 17.75
CA ILE A 81 -14.13 18.45 16.61
C ILE A 81 -15.34 19.33 16.95
N ARG A 82 -16.38 18.74 17.56
CA ARG A 82 -17.53 19.50 18.01
C ARG A 82 -17.15 20.53 19.07
N GLU A 83 -16.36 20.13 20.06
CA GLU A 83 -15.91 21.02 21.14
C GLU A 83 -15.08 22.20 20.59
N VAL A 84 -14.16 21.94 19.66
CA VAL A 84 -13.38 23.01 19.01
C VAL A 84 -14.29 23.92 18.17
N ARG A 85 -15.31 23.39 17.50
CA ARG A 85 -16.28 24.20 16.74
C ARG A 85 -17.14 25.07 17.66
N GLU A 86 -17.63 24.52 18.76
CA GLU A 86 -18.40 25.26 19.76
C GLU A 86 -17.56 26.36 20.39
N ALA A 87 -16.30 26.06 20.75
CA ALA A 87 -15.37 27.05 21.27
C ALA A 87 -15.11 28.19 20.27
N ARG A 88 -14.90 27.86 18.99
CA ARG A 88 -14.71 28.86 17.93
C ARG A 88 -15.95 29.73 17.71
N THR A 89 -17.15 29.14 17.82
CA THR A 89 -18.40 29.88 17.64
C THR A 89 -18.57 30.92 18.75
N LYS A 90 -18.38 30.50 20.01
CA LYS A 90 -18.40 31.42 21.16
C LYS A 90 -17.40 32.56 21.01
N GLN A 91 -16.19 32.26 20.55
CA GLN A 91 -15.17 33.30 20.32
C GLN A 91 -15.58 34.30 19.24
N LEU A 92 -16.26 33.87 18.17
CA LEU A 92 -16.78 34.77 17.14
C LEU A 92 -17.95 35.62 17.65
N ASP A 93 -18.83 35.04 18.46
CA ASP A 93 -19.94 35.74 19.08
C ASP A 93 -19.42 36.84 20.03
N GLU A 94 -18.42 36.53 20.88
CA GLU A 94 -17.74 37.51 21.75
C GLU A 94 -17.12 38.66 20.95
N ILE A 95 -16.49 38.36 19.80
CA ILE A 95 -15.92 39.39 18.92
C ILE A 95 -17.02 40.28 18.35
N ASN A 96 -18.13 39.70 17.88
CA ASN A 96 -19.24 40.47 17.32
C ASN A 96 -19.91 41.36 18.37
N GLU A 97 -20.13 40.86 19.58
CA GLU A 97 -20.69 41.64 20.70
C GLU A 97 -19.79 42.83 21.07
N LEU A 98 -18.46 42.65 21.05
CA LEU A 98 -17.51 43.74 21.27
C LEU A 98 -17.58 44.77 20.14
N TRP A 99 -17.75 44.36 18.88
CA TRP A 99 -17.91 45.29 17.77
C TRP A 99 -19.21 46.11 17.88
N ASP A 100 -20.31 45.48 18.28
CA ASP A 100 -21.61 46.15 18.47
C ASP A 100 -21.60 47.16 19.63
N GLN A 101 -20.79 46.94 20.69
CA GLN A 101 -20.63 47.90 21.79
C GLN A 101 -19.83 49.14 21.43
N TRP A 102 -19.04 49.10 20.35
CA TRP A 102 -18.16 50.18 19.92
C TRP A 102 -18.70 50.92 18.69
N SER A 103 -19.86 50.49 18.16
CA SER A 103 -20.65 51.16 17.12
C SER A 103 -21.76 52.02 17.73
#